data_AF-B6QN14-F1
#
_entry.id   AF-B6QN14-F1
#
_cell.length_a   1.000
_cell.length_b   1.000
_cell.length_c   1.000
_cell.angle_alpha   90.00
_cell.angle_beta   90.00
_cell.angle_gamma   90.00
#
_symmetry.space_group_name_H-M   'P 1'
#
loop_
_entity.id
_entity.type
_entity.pdbx_description
1 polymer ?
#
loop_
_entity_poly.entity_id
_entity_poly.type
_entity_poly.pdbx_seq_one_letter_code
_entity_poly.pdbx_strand_id
1 'polypeptide(L)'
;MPKTTESNRSGVDQYGGNHKPQALSNLPDSWIPYIQLARLFPPAGLFLIYFPHAFGVLHAAIRTGAPPSTVLYASMIMFAGSFFFSNAAHIWNDLVDAELDAKVDRTSKRPIPRGAISPGAAFLFAVTQAMGAAWFLSYIPGGFLQGFLYALPNILATIYYPWAKRHTHFPQLVLGLCLAWGTIMGELMLGVGAFTVSVPAEFWSVNWAQGGFSFPSLHITLEPSVMALFFAGTLWTVIYDTIYAHQDLQADLKVGIKSLAVLFQTRTKFAL
;
A
#
# COMPACT_ATOMS: atom_id res chain seq x y z
N MET A 1 -17.99 39.54 -14.00
CA MET A 1 -16.94 38.52 -13.86
C MET A 1 -17.63 37.16 -13.78
N PRO A 2 -17.42 36.24 -14.74
CA PRO A 2 -18.12 34.97 -14.73
C PRO A 2 -17.59 34.12 -13.57
N LYS A 3 -18.51 33.62 -12.74
CA LYS A 3 -18.23 32.58 -11.75
C LYS A 3 -17.76 31.34 -12.51
N THR A 4 -16.48 30.98 -12.40
CA THR A 4 -16.00 29.68 -12.85
C THR A 4 -16.72 28.60 -12.06
N THR A 5 -17.62 27.91 -12.74
CA THR A 5 -18.33 26.74 -12.24
C THR A 5 -17.33 25.68 -11.78
N GLU A 6 -17.49 25.19 -10.56
CA GLU A 6 -16.66 24.13 -9.96
C GLU A 6 -16.80 22.76 -10.65
N SER A 7 -17.60 22.66 -11.72
CA SER A 7 -18.11 21.41 -12.26
C SER A 7 -17.24 20.75 -13.33
N ASN A 8 -15.95 21.09 -13.46
CA ASN A 8 -15.07 20.45 -14.45
C ASN A 8 -13.60 20.36 -14.02
N ARG A 9 -13.35 20.11 -12.73
CA ARG A 9 -11.99 19.80 -12.26
C ARG A 9 -11.63 18.39 -12.73
N SER A 10 -10.93 18.30 -13.85
CA SER A 10 -10.39 17.05 -14.39
C SER A 10 -9.52 16.36 -13.33
N GLY A 11 -9.49 15.02 -13.30
CA GLY A 11 -8.63 14.25 -12.37
C GLY A 11 -7.13 14.57 -12.45
N VAL A 12 -6.72 15.37 -13.46
CA VAL A 12 -5.37 15.91 -13.66
C VAL A 12 -4.94 16.85 -12.53
N ASP A 13 -5.87 17.57 -11.90
CA ASP A 13 -5.55 18.59 -10.89
C ASP A 13 -5.69 18.08 -9.44
N GLN A 14 -6.16 16.84 -9.22
CA GLN A 14 -6.42 16.32 -7.87
C GLN A 14 -5.15 16.19 -7.03
N TYR A 15 -4.06 15.69 -7.63
CA TYR A 15 -2.75 15.56 -6.98
C TYR A 15 -1.64 16.22 -7.82
N GLY A 16 -2.02 17.19 -8.65
CA GLY A 16 -1.17 17.80 -9.65
C GLY A 16 -1.50 19.27 -9.89
N GLY A 17 -0.65 19.93 -10.67
CA GLY A 17 -0.76 21.35 -10.98
C GLY A 17 -0.47 22.30 -9.80
N ASN A 18 -0.54 23.59 -10.10
CA ASN A 18 -0.23 24.67 -9.16
C ASN A 18 -1.47 25.12 -8.37
N HIS A 19 -2.57 24.35 -8.42
CA HIS A 19 -3.79 24.70 -7.72
C HIS A 19 -3.66 24.40 -6.23
N LYS A 20 -4.01 25.39 -5.41
CA LYS A 20 -4.14 25.27 -3.96
C LYS A 20 -5.64 25.23 -3.60
N PRO A 21 -6.17 24.07 -3.16
CA PRO A 21 -7.55 23.98 -2.69
C PRO A 21 -7.83 24.97 -1.56
N GLN A 22 -9.04 25.54 -1.52
CA GLN A 22 -9.43 26.50 -0.48
C GLN A 22 -9.30 25.93 0.94
N ALA A 23 -9.54 24.62 1.12
CA ALA A 23 -9.36 23.92 2.38
C ALA A 23 -7.90 23.96 2.90
N LEU A 24 -6.93 24.18 2.01
CA LEU A 24 -5.50 24.28 2.34
C LEU A 24 -4.99 25.72 2.32
N SER A 25 -5.88 26.72 2.20
CA SER A 25 -5.52 28.14 2.03
C SER A 25 -4.56 28.67 3.11
N ASN A 26 -4.72 28.21 4.35
CA ASN A 26 -3.90 28.63 5.50
C ASN A 26 -2.51 27.96 5.58
N LEU A 27 -2.23 26.95 4.75
CA LEU A 27 -0.93 26.27 4.75
C LEU A 27 0.09 27.02 3.89
N PRO A 28 1.40 26.94 4.18
CA PRO A 28 2.43 27.52 3.31
C PRO A 28 2.37 26.92 1.89
N ASP A 29 2.59 27.74 0.86
CA ASP A 29 2.59 27.27 -0.54
C ASP A 29 3.67 26.23 -0.80
N SER A 30 4.79 26.31 -0.07
CA SER A 30 5.88 25.33 -0.12
C SER A 30 5.47 23.93 0.34
N TRP A 31 4.38 23.78 1.10
CA TRP A 31 3.89 22.48 1.58
C TRP A 31 2.98 21.79 0.57
N ILE A 32 2.35 22.54 -0.33
CA ILE A 32 1.36 22.01 -1.27
C ILE A 32 1.91 20.89 -2.14
N PRO A 33 3.12 20.99 -2.73
CA PRO A 33 3.70 19.88 -3.50
C PRO A 33 3.88 18.60 -2.66
N TYR A 34 4.23 18.71 -1.37
CA TYR A 34 4.41 17.55 -0.49
C TYR A 34 3.07 16.92 -0.10
N ILE A 35 2.05 17.72 0.14
CA ILE A 35 0.67 17.27 0.40
C ILE A 35 0.11 16.52 -0.82
N GLN A 36 0.35 17.05 -2.02
CA GLN A 36 -0.02 16.39 -3.28
C GLN A 36 0.74 15.06 -3.45
N LEU A 37 2.05 15.07 -3.24
CA LEU A 37 2.92 13.89 -3.38
C LEU A 37 2.54 12.76 -2.42
N ALA A 38 2.17 13.09 -1.19
CA ALA A 38 1.69 12.14 -0.19
C ALA A 38 0.19 11.77 -0.33
N ARG A 39 -0.53 12.40 -1.28
CA ARG A 39 -1.99 12.24 -1.49
C ARG A 39 -2.83 12.55 -0.24
N LEU A 40 -2.45 13.60 0.50
CA LEU A 40 -3.11 13.98 1.75
C LEU A 40 -4.41 14.78 1.55
N PHE A 41 -4.65 15.31 0.34
CA PHE A 41 -5.88 16.04 0.05
C PHE A 41 -6.35 15.83 -1.41
N PRO A 42 -7.51 15.18 -1.64
CA PRO A 42 -8.28 14.42 -0.65
C PRO A 42 -7.52 13.14 -0.22
N PRO A 43 -7.63 12.69 1.05
CA PRO A 43 -6.86 11.57 1.59
C PRO A 43 -7.44 10.19 1.21
N ALA A 44 -7.91 10.01 -0.03
CA ALA A 44 -8.57 8.77 -0.44
C ALA A 44 -7.65 7.54 -0.33
N GLY A 45 -6.37 7.71 -0.71
CA GLY A 45 -5.38 6.63 -0.63
C GLY A 45 -5.05 6.20 0.80
N LEU A 46 -5.12 7.12 1.77
CA LEU A 46 -4.95 6.78 3.18
C LEU A 46 -6.04 5.82 3.65
N PHE A 47 -7.30 6.15 3.37
CA PHE A 47 -8.41 5.30 3.78
C PHE A 47 -8.39 3.94 3.07
N LEU A 48 -8.00 3.90 1.80
CA LEU A 48 -7.84 2.65 1.06
C LEU A 48 -6.82 1.71 1.71
N ILE A 49 -5.72 2.25 2.23
CA ILE A 49 -4.69 1.50 2.95
C ILE A 49 -5.13 1.15 4.38
N TYR A 50 -5.85 2.05 5.05
CA TYR A 50 -6.27 1.85 6.43
C TYR A 50 -7.39 0.81 6.58
N PHE A 51 -8.37 0.76 5.68
CA PHE A 51 -9.53 -0.13 5.85
C PHE A 51 -9.17 -1.62 6.02
N PRO A 52 -8.23 -2.21 5.25
CA PRO A 52 -7.75 -3.56 5.52
C PRO A 52 -7.21 -3.75 6.94
N HIS A 53 -6.47 -2.77 7.48
CA HIS A 53 -6.00 -2.80 8.87
C HIS A 53 -7.17 -2.79 9.86
N ALA A 54 -8.16 -1.92 9.63
CA ALA A 54 -9.36 -1.88 10.45
C ALA A 54 -10.14 -3.21 10.41
N PHE A 55 -10.26 -3.85 9.24
CA PHE A 55 -10.90 -5.15 9.09
C PHE A 55 -10.14 -6.25 9.86
N GLY A 56 -8.81 -6.26 9.81
CA GLY A 56 -7.99 -7.16 10.62
C GLY A 56 -8.18 -6.95 12.12
N VAL A 57 -8.19 -5.70 12.59
CA VAL A 57 -8.44 -5.39 14.01
C VAL A 57 -9.84 -5.88 14.44
N LEU A 58 -10.87 -5.62 13.64
CA LEU A 58 -12.23 -6.05 13.94
C LEU A 58 -12.38 -7.57 13.95
N HIS A 59 -11.76 -8.26 13.00
CA HIS A 59 -11.80 -9.71 12.94
C HIS A 59 -11.05 -10.35 14.12
N ALA A 60 -9.86 -9.86 14.48
CA ALA A 60 -9.16 -10.30 15.69
C ALA A 60 -9.95 -9.98 16.96
N ALA A 61 -10.68 -8.87 17.02
CA ALA A 61 -11.53 -8.54 18.16
C ALA A 61 -12.66 -9.55 18.36
N ILE A 62 -13.28 -10.01 17.27
CA ILE A 62 -14.29 -11.07 17.30
C ILE A 62 -13.68 -12.39 17.82
N ARG A 63 -12.47 -12.74 17.38
CA ARG A 63 -11.78 -13.98 17.77
C ARG A 63 -11.33 -13.99 19.24
N THR A 64 -10.95 -12.83 19.76
CA THR A 64 -10.39 -12.70 21.11
C THR A 64 -11.40 -12.22 22.15
N GLY A 65 -12.57 -11.75 21.73
CA GLY A 65 -13.52 -11.09 22.61
C GLY A 65 -12.98 -9.76 23.17
N ALA A 66 -12.14 -9.06 22.40
CA ALA A 66 -11.52 -7.82 22.85
C ALA A 66 -12.57 -6.73 23.17
N PRO A 67 -12.44 -6.00 24.28
CA PRO A 67 -13.38 -4.95 24.64
C PRO A 67 -13.28 -3.76 23.67
N PRO A 68 -14.34 -2.95 23.49
CA PRO A 68 -14.36 -1.83 22.54
C PRO A 68 -13.22 -0.82 22.72
N SER A 69 -12.74 -0.62 23.95
CA SER A 69 -11.61 0.28 24.23
C SER A 69 -10.31 -0.22 23.61
N THR A 70 -10.03 -1.52 23.67
CA THR A 70 -8.86 -2.15 23.05
C THR A 70 -8.96 -2.09 21.53
N VAL A 71 -10.16 -2.32 20.97
CA VAL A 71 -10.41 -2.19 19.53
C VAL A 71 -10.15 -0.76 19.07
N LEU A 72 -10.68 0.24 19.78
CA LEU A 72 -10.47 1.64 19.48
C LEU A 72 -8.98 2.02 19.53
N TYR A 73 -8.28 1.59 20.58
CA TYR A 73 -6.83 1.81 20.71
C TYR A 73 -6.06 1.19 19.53
N ALA A 74 -6.30 -0.09 19.22
CA ALA A 74 -5.66 -0.79 18.11
C ALA A 74 -5.94 -0.10 16.76
N SER A 75 -7.20 0.28 16.50
CA SER A 75 -7.59 1.01 15.30
C SER A 75 -6.90 2.37 15.19
N MET A 76 -6.75 3.13 16.28
CA MET A 76 -6.05 4.42 16.27
C MET A 76 -4.56 4.27 15.97
N ILE A 77 -3.89 3.29 16.59
CA ILE A 77 -2.48 3.00 16.33
C ILE A 77 -2.29 2.57 14.87
N MET A 78 -3.16 1.70 14.35
CA MET A 78 -3.11 1.27 12.94
C MET A 78 -3.42 2.41 11.97
N PHE A 79 -4.33 3.33 12.31
CA PHE A 79 -4.59 4.51 11.51
C PHE A 79 -3.38 5.43 11.44
N ALA A 80 -2.75 5.71 12.58
CA ALA A 80 -1.55 6.54 12.64
C ALA A 80 -0.37 5.91 11.89
N GLY A 81 -0.15 4.60 12.05
CA GLY A 81 0.84 3.87 11.25
C GLY A 81 0.53 3.90 9.74
N SER A 82 -0.75 3.70 9.38
CA SER A 82 -1.22 3.77 7.99
C SER A 82 -1.05 5.14 7.37
N PHE A 83 -1.17 6.23 8.14
CA PHE A 83 -0.90 7.59 7.67
C PHE A 83 0.53 7.72 7.13
N PHE A 84 1.52 7.32 7.93
CA PHE A 84 2.92 7.39 7.53
C PHE A 84 3.25 6.39 6.41
N PHE A 85 2.74 5.16 6.51
CA PHE A 85 2.97 4.13 5.49
C PHE A 85 2.36 4.54 4.13
N SER A 86 1.13 5.08 4.14
CA SER A 86 0.46 5.58 2.94
C SER A 86 1.27 6.68 2.27
N ASN A 87 1.75 7.66 3.04
CA ASN A 87 2.60 8.73 2.51
C ASN A 87 3.86 8.14 1.86
N ALA A 88 4.58 7.27 2.57
CA ALA A 88 5.80 6.65 2.08
C ALA A 88 5.57 5.87 0.77
N ALA A 89 4.53 5.02 0.72
CA ALA A 89 4.19 4.22 -0.45
C ALA A 89 3.83 5.09 -1.66
N HIS A 90 3.06 6.15 -1.44
CA HIS A 90 2.66 7.08 -2.48
C HIS A 90 3.84 7.89 -3.05
N ILE A 91 4.69 8.42 -2.17
CA ILE A 91 5.89 9.16 -2.58
C ILE A 91 6.83 8.23 -3.35
N TRP A 92 7.03 7.01 -2.86
CA TRP A 92 7.88 6.01 -3.51
C TRP A 92 7.38 5.66 -4.91
N ASN A 93 6.07 5.41 -5.07
CA ASN A 93 5.48 5.14 -6.37
C ASN A 93 5.72 6.31 -7.34
N ASP A 94 5.46 7.54 -6.93
CA ASP A 94 5.62 8.72 -7.79
C ASP A 94 7.09 9.02 -8.12
N LEU A 95 8.01 8.70 -7.19
CA LEU A 95 9.45 8.82 -7.43
C LEU A 95 9.92 7.85 -8.52
N VAL A 96 9.52 6.58 -8.42
CA VAL A 96 9.92 5.54 -9.38
C VAL A 96 9.25 5.77 -10.75
N ASP A 97 7.99 6.20 -10.77
CA ASP A 97 7.21 6.40 -11.99
C ASP A 97 7.40 7.79 -12.62
N ALA A 98 8.22 8.69 -12.05
CA ALA A 98 8.35 10.08 -12.50
C ALA A 98 8.57 10.26 -14.01
N GLU A 99 9.44 9.44 -14.62
CA GLU A 99 9.71 9.50 -16.06
C GLU A 99 8.53 9.01 -16.92
N LEU A 100 7.77 8.03 -16.41
CA LEU A 100 6.57 7.52 -17.08
C LEU A 100 5.43 8.54 -16.93
N ASP A 101 5.27 9.09 -15.74
CA ASP A 101 4.26 10.09 -15.44
C ASP A 101 4.44 11.36 -16.28
N ALA A 102 5.69 11.76 -16.57
CA ALA A 102 5.97 12.87 -17.46
C ALA A 102 5.41 12.69 -18.90
N LYS A 103 5.17 11.44 -19.33
CA LYS A 103 4.70 11.09 -20.68
C LYS A 103 3.17 10.93 -20.76
N VAL A 104 2.47 10.98 -19.63
CA VAL A 104 1.01 10.77 -19.55
C VAL A 104 0.33 12.06 -19.14
N ASP A 105 -0.57 12.59 -19.99
CA ASP A 105 -1.21 13.89 -19.78
C ASP A 105 -1.80 14.05 -18.36
N ARG A 106 -2.45 13.00 -17.86
CA ARG A 106 -3.07 12.97 -16.52
C ARG A 106 -2.08 13.13 -15.38
N THR A 107 -0.87 12.58 -15.50
CA THR A 107 0.11 12.51 -14.42
C THR A 107 1.33 13.40 -14.64
N SER A 108 1.45 14.00 -15.82
CA SER A 108 2.49 14.96 -16.20
C SER A 108 2.58 16.18 -15.27
N LYS A 109 1.47 16.53 -14.60
CA LYS A 109 1.40 17.65 -13.65
C LYS A 109 1.67 17.24 -12.19
N ARG A 110 2.07 16.00 -11.90
CA ARG A 110 2.45 15.59 -10.54
C ARG A 110 3.68 16.35 -10.04
N PRO A 111 3.92 16.42 -8.71
CA PRO A 111 4.98 17.26 -8.14
C PRO A 111 6.38 16.99 -8.68
N ILE A 112 6.77 15.73 -8.88
CA ILE A 112 8.11 15.36 -9.37
C ILE A 112 8.24 15.63 -10.89
N PRO A 113 7.36 15.10 -11.77
CA PRO A 113 7.45 15.36 -13.22
C PRO A 113 7.44 16.85 -13.59
N ARG A 114 6.66 17.68 -12.87
CA ARG A 114 6.59 19.13 -13.14
C ARG A 114 7.75 19.93 -12.52
N GLY A 115 8.64 19.30 -11.76
CA GLY A 115 9.78 19.94 -11.10
C GLY A 115 9.45 20.73 -9.84
N ALA A 116 8.29 20.52 -9.22
CA ALA A 116 7.93 21.19 -7.95
C ALA A 116 8.64 20.58 -6.73
N ILE A 117 9.07 19.31 -6.82
CA ILE A 117 9.90 18.63 -5.82
C ILE A 117 11.02 17.90 -6.56
N SER A 118 12.27 18.04 -6.10
CA SER A 118 13.40 17.30 -6.67
C SER A 118 13.33 15.81 -6.26
N PRO A 119 13.84 14.87 -7.09
CA PRO A 119 13.86 13.45 -6.74
C PRO A 119 14.54 13.15 -5.39
N GLY A 120 15.63 13.85 -5.07
CA GLY A 120 16.32 13.71 -3.79
C GLY A 120 15.47 14.17 -2.58
N ALA A 121 14.74 15.27 -2.72
CA ALA A 121 13.83 15.74 -1.67
C ALA A 121 12.62 14.80 -1.48
N ALA A 122 12.08 14.27 -2.58
CA ALA A 122 11.02 13.27 -2.53
C ALA A 122 11.50 11.97 -1.85
N PHE A 123 12.70 11.48 -2.19
CA PHE A 123 13.29 10.31 -1.56
C PHE A 123 13.50 10.51 -0.06
N LEU A 124 14.11 11.63 0.35
CA LEU A 124 14.29 11.96 1.76
C LEU A 124 12.94 12.00 2.49
N PHE A 125 11.92 12.62 1.88
CA PHE A 125 10.59 12.66 2.46
C PHE A 125 9.99 11.24 2.60
N ALA A 126 10.08 10.39 1.58
CA ALA A 126 9.64 9.00 1.67
C ALA A 126 10.31 8.24 2.82
N VAL A 127 11.61 8.41 3.02
CA VAL A 127 12.35 7.79 4.12
C VAL A 127 11.84 8.28 5.48
N THR A 128 11.60 9.58 5.65
CA THR A 128 11.04 10.10 6.92
C THR A 128 9.66 9.51 7.21
N GLN A 129 8.81 9.34 6.19
CA GLN A 129 7.50 8.73 6.34
C GLN A 129 7.62 7.24 6.63
N ALA A 130 8.53 6.51 5.98
CA ALA A 130 8.78 5.11 6.25
C ALA A 130 9.30 4.88 7.69
N MET A 131 10.18 5.76 8.20
CA MET A 131 10.63 5.74 9.59
C MET A 131 9.48 6.00 10.56
N GLY A 132 8.58 6.95 10.24
CA GLY A 132 7.37 7.19 11.01
C GLY A 132 6.47 5.94 11.07
N ALA A 133 6.28 5.25 9.95
CA ALA A 133 5.52 4.00 9.91
C ALA A 133 6.20 2.89 10.73
N ALA A 134 7.53 2.77 10.63
CA ALA A 134 8.33 1.81 11.37
C ALA A 134 8.26 2.05 12.89
N TRP A 135 8.21 3.31 13.34
CA TRP A 135 7.98 3.64 14.75
C TRP A 135 6.70 3.02 15.28
N PHE A 136 5.59 3.08 14.54
CA PHE A 136 4.32 2.49 14.99
C PHE A 136 4.37 0.96 15.14
N LEU A 137 5.32 0.27 14.50
CA LEU A 137 5.52 -1.16 14.70
C LEU A 137 5.98 -1.50 16.13
N SER A 138 6.54 -0.54 16.89
CA SER A 138 6.92 -0.77 18.28
C SER A 138 5.72 -0.96 19.23
N TYR A 139 4.52 -0.58 18.80
CA TYR A 139 3.28 -0.73 19.59
C TYR A 139 2.63 -2.10 19.41
N ILE A 140 3.13 -2.92 18.47
CA ILE A 140 2.69 -4.31 18.33
C ILE A 140 3.05 -5.08 19.61
N PRO A 141 2.15 -5.91 20.18
CA PRO A 141 2.38 -6.58 21.48
C PRO A 141 3.67 -7.40 21.61
N GLY A 142 4.23 -7.99 20.55
CA GLY A 142 5.56 -8.65 20.59
C GLY A 142 6.72 -7.78 20.13
N GLY A 143 6.52 -6.46 20.11
CA GLY A 143 7.54 -5.44 19.88
C GLY A 143 7.92 -5.22 18.42
N PHE A 144 8.85 -4.28 18.24
CA PHE A 144 9.27 -3.80 16.92
C PHE A 144 9.74 -4.92 15.99
N LEU A 145 10.56 -5.86 16.48
CA LEU A 145 11.10 -6.92 15.63
C LEU A 145 9.98 -7.80 15.06
N GLN A 146 9.00 -8.18 15.87
CA GLN A 146 7.86 -8.98 15.39
C GLN A 146 7.04 -8.18 14.38
N GLY A 147 6.68 -6.93 14.71
CA GLY A 147 5.94 -6.06 13.80
C GLY A 147 6.66 -5.86 12.47
N PHE A 148 7.98 -5.68 12.49
CA PHE A 148 8.82 -5.54 11.30
C PHE A 148 8.85 -6.80 10.45
N LEU A 149 9.05 -7.98 11.06
CA LEU A 149 9.06 -9.25 10.34
C LEU A 149 7.72 -9.55 9.67
N TYR A 150 6.60 -9.22 10.33
CA TYR A 150 5.27 -9.34 9.75
C TYR A 150 5.02 -8.31 8.64
N ALA A 151 5.56 -7.10 8.75
CA ALA A 151 5.44 -6.07 7.72
C ALA A 151 6.36 -6.32 6.51
N LEU A 152 7.44 -7.10 6.67
CA LEU A 152 8.49 -7.26 5.67
C LEU A 152 7.97 -7.72 4.28
N PRO A 153 7.07 -8.70 4.16
CA PRO A 153 6.53 -9.07 2.84
C PRO A 153 5.83 -7.90 2.14
N ASN A 154 5.07 -7.08 2.89
CA ASN A 154 4.41 -5.91 2.35
C ASN A 154 5.40 -4.80 1.99
N ILE A 155 6.44 -4.58 2.80
CA ILE A 155 7.51 -3.62 2.49
C ILE A 155 8.16 -3.98 1.15
N LEU A 156 8.52 -5.25 0.97
CA LEU A 156 9.13 -5.74 -0.28
C LEU A 156 8.17 -5.59 -1.47
N ALA A 157 6.90 -5.98 -1.30
CA ALA A 157 5.89 -5.86 -2.35
C ALA A 157 5.60 -4.40 -2.73
N THR A 158 5.50 -3.51 -1.73
CA THR A 158 5.27 -2.06 -1.93
C THR A 158 6.45 -1.40 -2.63
N ILE A 159 7.69 -1.77 -2.24
CA ILE A 159 8.89 -1.32 -2.94
C ILE A 159 8.82 -1.77 -4.39
N TYR A 160 8.53 -3.04 -4.65
CA TYR A 160 8.51 -3.62 -5.99
C TYR A 160 7.37 -3.12 -6.89
N TYR A 161 6.21 -2.81 -6.33
CA TYR A 161 4.96 -2.53 -7.07
C TYR A 161 5.10 -1.57 -8.27
N PRO A 162 5.80 -0.42 -8.19
CA PRO A 162 5.93 0.49 -9.34
C PRO A 162 6.61 -0.16 -10.55
N TRP A 163 7.55 -1.08 -10.33
CA TRP A 163 8.22 -1.83 -11.40
C TRP A 163 7.33 -2.91 -12.01
N ALA A 164 6.36 -3.44 -11.27
CA ALA A 164 5.46 -4.49 -11.77
C ALA A 164 4.82 -4.11 -13.11
N LYS A 165 4.41 -2.85 -13.23
CA LYS A 165 3.78 -2.26 -14.42
C LYS A 165 4.68 -2.30 -15.68
N ARG A 166 5.99 -2.49 -15.52
CA ARG A 166 6.99 -2.46 -16.61
C ARG A 166 7.21 -3.84 -17.24
N HIS A 167 6.98 -4.92 -16.50
CA HIS A 167 7.32 -6.27 -16.98
C HIS A 167 6.18 -7.29 -16.85
N THR A 168 5.16 -7.07 -16.01
CA THR A 168 4.01 -7.99 -15.85
C THR A 168 2.66 -7.35 -16.18
N HIS A 169 1.70 -8.14 -16.66
CA HIS A 169 0.30 -7.72 -16.86
C HIS A 169 -0.55 -7.83 -15.59
N PHE A 170 0.06 -8.20 -14.46
CA PHE A 170 -0.63 -8.39 -13.18
C PHE A 170 -0.22 -7.39 -12.07
N PRO A 171 0.07 -6.10 -12.36
CA PRO A 171 0.40 -5.14 -11.29
C PRO A 171 -0.77 -4.94 -10.31
N GLN A 172 -2.01 -5.12 -10.76
CA GLN A 172 -3.21 -5.11 -9.90
C GLN A 172 -3.16 -6.18 -8.81
N LEU A 173 -2.61 -7.36 -9.12
CA LEU A 173 -2.47 -8.44 -8.13
C LEU A 173 -1.42 -8.05 -7.08
N VAL A 174 -0.30 -7.48 -7.51
CA VAL A 174 0.75 -6.99 -6.60
C VAL A 174 0.17 -5.90 -5.68
N LEU A 175 -0.58 -4.94 -6.23
CA LEU A 175 -1.27 -3.92 -5.45
C LEU A 175 -2.25 -4.53 -4.44
N GLY A 176 -3.05 -5.50 -4.89
CA GLY A 176 -4.00 -6.22 -4.03
C GLY A 176 -3.33 -6.88 -2.85
N LEU A 177 -2.20 -7.55 -3.08
CA LEU A 177 -1.40 -8.16 -2.00
C LEU A 177 -0.87 -7.10 -1.03
N CYS A 178 -0.40 -5.94 -1.54
CA CYS A 178 0.09 -4.85 -0.69
C CYS A 178 -1.02 -4.28 0.22
N LEU A 179 -2.19 -3.98 -0.36
CA LEU A 179 -3.30 -3.38 0.38
C LEU A 179 -3.92 -4.38 1.36
N ALA A 180 -4.18 -5.61 0.92
CA ALA A 180 -4.79 -6.64 1.76
C ALA A 180 -3.91 -7.06 2.93
N TRP A 181 -2.57 -6.87 2.85
CA TRP A 181 -1.66 -7.17 3.95
C TRP A 181 -1.97 -6.39 5.22
N GLY A 182 -2.68 -5.26 5.11
CA GLY A 182 -3.19 -4.53 6.27
C GLY A 182 -4.04 -5.41 7.19
N THR A 183 -4.79 -6.38 6.66
CA THR A 183 -5.55 -7.35 7.46
C THR A 183 -4.65 -8.13 8.42
N ILE A 184 -3.49 -8.59 7.94
CA ILE A 184 -2.52 -9.35 8.75
C ILE A 184 -1.94 -8.46 9.86
N MET A 185 -1.61 -7.21 9.53
CA MET A 185 -1.09 -6.25 10.52
C MET A 185 -2.15 -5.87 11.56
N GLY A 186 -3.41 -5.77 11.14
CA GLY A 186 -4.54 -5.51 12.04
C GLY A 186 -4.79 -6.64 13.04
N GLU A 187 -4.70 -7.90 12.61
CA GLU A 187 -4.76 -9.06 13.51
C GLU A 187 -3.63 -9.00 14.55
N LEU A 188 -2.42 -8.74 14.06
CA LEU A 188 -1.22 -8.72 14.88
C LEU A 188 -1.27 -7.63 15.96
N MET A 189 -1.97 -6.52 15.72
CA MET A 189 -2.16 -5.44 16.70
C MET A 189 -2.91 -5.91 17.95
N LEU A 190 -3.78 -6.92 17.85
CA LEU A 190 -4.43 -7.56 18.99
C LEU A 190 -3.70 -8.83 19.47
N GLY A 191 -2.46 -9.03 19.01
CA GLY A 191 -1.63 -10.19 19.39
C GLY A 191 -2.04 -11.48 18.70
N VAL A 192 -2.85 -11.40 17.64
CA VAL A 192 -3.34 -12.58 16.91
C VAL A 192 -2.47 -12.79 15.66
N GLY A 193 -1.79 -13.94 15.61
CA GLY A 193 -1.00 -14.32 14.43
C GLY A 193 -1.90 -14.78 13.28
N ALA A 194 -1.71 -14.21 12.10
CA ALA A 194 -2.34 -14.70 10.87
C ALA A 194 -1.75 -16.03 10.38
N PHE A 195 -0.49 -16.28 10.75
CA PHE A 195 0.24 -17.50 10.46
C PHE A 195 1.30 -17.76 11.53
N THR A 196 1.58 -19.02 11.79
CA THR A 196 2.64 -19.46 12.70
C THR A 196 3.67 -20.23 11.90
N VAL A 197 4.93 -19.80 11.98
CA VAL A 197 6.06 -20.53 11.40
C VAL A 197 6.78 -21.22 12.56
N SER A 198 6.55 -22.52 12.72
CA SER A 198 7.29 -23.34 13.68
C SER A 198 8.49 -23.96 12.96
N VAL A 199 9.68 -23.50 13.36
CA VAL A 199 10.94 -24.08 12.91
C VAL A 199 11.36 -25.14 13.92
N PRO A 200 11.55 -26.41 13.54
CA PRO A 200 11.97 -27.45 14.45
C PRO A 200 13.32 -27.10 15.09
N ALA A 201 13.51 -27.42 16.38
CA ALA A 201 14.79 -27.19 17.08
C ALA A 201 15.99 -27.85 16.37
N GLU A 202 15.72 -28.92 15.62
CA GLU A 202 16.69 -29.66 14.82
C GLU A 202 17.20 -28.87 13.58
N PHE A 203 16.55 -27.76 13.21
CA PHE A 203 16.93 -26.94 12.04
C PHE A 203 18.32 -26.32 12.16
N TRP A 204 18.81 -26.13 13.39
CA TRP A 204 20.17 -25.66 13.64
C TRP A 204 21.13 -26.79 14.02
N SER A 205 20.66 -28.03 14.08
CA SER A 205 21.48 -29.18 14.45
C SER A 205 22.09 -29.85 13.22
N VAL A 206 23.39 -29.70 13.05
CA VAL A 206 24.17 -30.52 12.11
C VAL A 206 24.68 -31.73 12.87
N ASN A 207 24.05 -32.89 12.67
CA ASN A 207 24.46 -34.13 13.34
C ASN A 207 25.53 -34.86 12.50
N TRP A 208 26.80 -34.47 12.67
CA TRP A 208 27.94 -35.05 11.94
C TRP A 208 28.13 -36.55 12.16
N ALA A 209 27.55 -37.13 13.21
CA ALA A 209 27.70 -38.53 13.58
C ALA A 209 26.92 -39.51 12.69
N GLN A 210 25.89 -39.06 11.97
CA GLN A 210 25.00 -39.94 11.18
C GLN A 210 25.14 -39.78 9.66
N GLY A 211 26.10 -38.97 9.17
CA GLY A 211 26.43 -38.89 7.74
C GLY A 211 25.30 -38.45 6.80
N GLY A 212 24.16 -37.98 7.32
CA GLY A 212 22.98 -37.60 6.55
C GLY A 212 22.61 -36.13 6.76
N PHE A 213 22.30 -35.43 5.67
CA PHE A 213 21.60 -34.15 5.74
C PHE A 213 20.13 -34.43 6.07
N SER A 214 19.69 -34.08 7.28
CA SER A 214 18.27 -33.99 7.59
C SER A 214 17.82 -32.56 7.30
N PHE A 215 16.84 -32.40 6.42
CA PHE A 215 16.14 -31.12 6.24
C PHE A 215 14.88 -31.17 7.11
N PRO A 216 14.83 -30.45 8.25
CA PRO A 216 13.66 -30.48 9.11
C PRO A 216 12.46 -29.88 8.39
N SER A 217 11.28 -30.42 8.68
CA SER A 217 10.02 -29.93 8.12
C SER A 217 9.69 -28.56 8.71
N LEU A 218 9.68 -27.53 7.86
CA LEU A 218 9.12 -26.23 8.19
C LEU A 218 7.59 -26.36 8.24
N HIS A 219 7.00 -26.19 9.43
CA HIS A 219 5.55 -26.21 9.59
C HIS A 219 5.02 -24.78 9.59
N ILE A 220 4.22 -24.44 8.58
CA ILE A 220 3.52 -23.16 8.46
C ILE A 220 2.04 -23.44 8.67
N THR A 221 1.47 -22.92 9.76
CA THR A 221 0.03 -22.95 9.99
C THR A 221 -0.55 -21.61 9.58
N LEU A 222 -1.56 -21.62 8.71
CA LEU A 222 -2.29 -20.42 8.30
C LEU A 222 -3.65 -20.40 9.00
N GLU A 223 -4.08 -19.25 9.50
CA GLU A 223 -5.43 -19.12 10.02
C GLU A 223 -6.44 -18.98 8.86
N PRO A 224 -7.37 -19.93 8.65
CA PRO A 224 -8.20 -19.95 7.44
C PRO A 224 -9.08 -18.71 7.26
N SER A 225 -9.64 -18.18 8.34
CA SER A 225 -10.52 -17.01 8.30
C SER A 225 -9.77 -15.72 7.94
N VAL A 226 -8.56 -15.55 8.46
CA VAL A 226 -7.68 -14.42 8.13
C VAL A 226 -7.26 -14.50 6.66
N MET A 227 -6.90 -15.70 6.18
CA MET A 227 -6.53 -15.89 4.77
C MET A 227 -7.72 -15.63 3.85
N ALA A 228 -8.93 -16.06 4.20
CA ALA A 228 -10.12 -15.76 3.42
C ALA A 228 -10.35 -14.25 3.28
N LEU A 229 -10.21 -13.50 4.39
CA LEU A 229 -10.34 -12.04 4.39
C LEU A 229 -9.22 -11.35 3.58
N PHE A 230 -7.98 -11.82 3.72
CA PHE A 230 -6.83 -11.35 2.94
C PHE A 230 -7.03 -11.57 1.43
N PHE A 231 -7.41 -12.77 1.00
CA PHE A 231 -7.65 -13.06 -0.41
C PHE A 231 -8.88 -12.33 -0.96
N ALA A 232 -9.94 -12.20 -0.18
CA ALA A 232 -11.11 -11.41 -0.57
C ALA A 232 -10.72 -9.94 -0.81
N GLY A 233 -9.93 -9.33 0.09
CA GLY A 233 -9.42 -7.97 -0.08
C GLY A 233 -8.48 -7.81 -1.29
N THR A 234 -7.64 -8.82 -1.54
CA THR A 234 -6.77 -8.88 -2.71
C THR A 234 -7.57 -8.90 -4.01
N LEU A 235 -8.56 -9.80 -4.10
CA LEU A 235 -9.44 -9.92 -5.27
C LEU A 235 -10.27 -8.66 -5.48
N TRP A 236 -10.81 -8.07 -4.42
CA TRP A 236 -11.53 -6.81 -4.50
C TRP A 236 -10.65 -5.71 -5.11
N THR A 237 -9.39 -5.62 -4.68
CA THR A 237 -8.42 -4.70 -5.27
C THR A 237 -8.15 -4.96 -6.73
N VAL A 238 -7.97 -6.23 -7.10
CA VAL A 238 -7.80 -6.60 -8.51
C VAL A 238 -8.99 -6.12 -9.34
N ILE A 239 -10.23 -6.29 -8.84
CA ILE A 239 -11.44 -5.88 -9.54
C ILE A 239 -11.49 -4.37 -9.71
N TYR A 240 -11.49 -3.58 -8.63
CA TYR A 240 -11.67 -2.14 -8.77
C TYR A 240 -10.48 -1.46 -9.45
N ASP A 241 -9.24 -1.92 -9.20
CA ASP A 241 -8.05 -1.32 -9.83
C ASP A 241 -7.99 -1.66 -11.33
N THR A 242 -8.50 -2.83 -11.74
CA THR A 242 -8.68 -3.13 -13.17
C THR A 242 -9.70 -2.19 -13.81
N ILE A 243 -10.82 -1.89 -13.13
CA ILE A 243 -11.82 -0.92 -13.63
C ILE A 243 -11.17 0.47 -13.78
N TYR A 244 -10.42 0.94 -12.79
CA TYR A 244 -9.72 2.22 -12.86
C TYR A 244 -8.66 2.26 -13.97
N ALA A 245 -7.90 1.18 -14.17
CA ALA A 245 -6.89 1.09 -15.22
C ALA A 245 -7.46 1.24 -16.65
N HIS A 246 -8.76 1.03 -16.86
CA HIS A 246 -9.38 1.29 -18.17
C HIS A 246 -9.43 2.79 -18.52
N GLN A 247 -9.38 3.68 -17.54
CA GLN A 247 -9.35 5.13 -17.78
C GLN A 247 -8.04 5.57 -18.45
N ASP A 248 -6.94 4.86 -18.15
CA ASP A 248 -5.61 5.16 -18.67
C ASP A 248 -5.20 4.25 -19.84
N LEU A 249 -6.05 3.31 -20.26
CA LEU A 249 -5.72 2.28 -21.25
C LEU A 249 -5.05 2.82 -22.52
N GLN A 250 -5.57 3.92 -23.08
CA GLN A 250 -5.02 4.52 -24.30
C GLN A 250 -3.64 5.16 -24.08
N ALA A 251 -3.39 5.73 -22.90
CA ALA A 251 -2.09 6.28 -22.54
C ALA A 251 -1.09 5.16 -22.23
N ASP A 252 -1.53 4.13 -21.49
CA ASP A 252 -0.72 2.97 -21.12
C ASP A 252 -0.22 2.23 -22.36
N LEU A 253 -1.08 2.02 -23.37
CA LEU A 253 -0.70 1.41 -24.65
C LEU A 253 0.37 2.22 -25.40
N LYS A 254 0.30 3.55 -25.36
CA LYS A 254 1.29 4.42 -26.04
C LYS A 254 2.66 4.38 -25.36
N VAL A 255 2.68 4.29 -24.03
CA VAL A 255 3.91 4.29 -23.23
C VAL A 255 4.46 2.87 -23.01
N GLY A 256 3.69 1.84 -23.36
CA GLY A 256 4.07 0.42 -23.21
C GLY A 256 3.91 -0.10 -21.78
N ILE A 257 3.05 0.53 -20.98
CA ILE A 257 2.72 0.09 -19.62
C ILE A 257 1.86 -1.18 -19.71
N LYS A 258 2.14 -2.15 -18.84
CA LYS A 258 1.40 -3.40 -18.75
C LYS A 258 0.43 -3.37 -17.59
N SER A 259 -0.77 -3.92 -17.81
CA SER A 259 -1.82 -4.03 -16.80
C SER A 259 -2.85 -5.09 -17.23
N LEU A 260 -3.75 -5.51 -16.32
CA LEU A 260 -4.87 -6.39 -16.67
C LEU A 260 -5.80 -5.76 -17.71
N ALA A 261 -6.03 -4.45 -17.61
CA ALA A 261 -6.79 -3.69 -18.61
C ALA A 261 -6.11 -3.72 -19.99
N VAL A 262 -4.78 -3.61 -20.05
CA VAL A 262 -4.01 -3.73 -21.30
C VAL A 262 -4.04 -5.16 -21.86
N LEU A 263 -4.05 -6.17 -20.99
CA LEU A 263 -4.11 -7.58 -21.39
C LEU A 263 -5.47 -7.96 -21.98
N PHE A 264 -6.56 -7.59 -21.30
CA PHE A 264 -7.90 -8.02 -21.66
C PHE A 264 -8.65 -7.02 -22.55
N GLN A 265 -8.32 -5.74 -22.51
CA GLN A 265 -8.92 -4.66 -23.31
C GLN A 265 -10.45 -4.72 -23.31
N THR A 266 -11.08 -5.08 -24.44
CA THR A 266 -12.55 -5.17 -24.57
C THR A 266 -13.15 -6.42 -23.93
N ARG A 267 -12.33 -7.41 -23.56
CA ARG A 267 -12.76 -8.70 -22.99
C ARG A 267 -12.78 -8.71 -21.45
N THR A 268 -12.47 -7.60 -20.79
CA THR A 268 -12.38 -7.52 -19.32
C THR A 268 -13.64 -8.00 -18.61
N LYS A 269 -14.84 -7.76 -19.17
CA LYS A 269 -16.11 -8.22 -18.60
C LYS A 269 -16.25 -9.74 -18.46
N PHE A 270 -15.48 -10.51 -19.22
CA PHE A 270 -15.47 -11.98 -19.12
C PHE A 270 -14.41 -12.50 -18.14
N ALA A 271 -13.48 -11.63 -17.72
CA ALA A 271 -12.34 -11.99 -16.88
C ALA A 271 -12.49 -11.53 -15.41
N LEU A 272 -13.42 -10.61 -15.14
CA LEU A 272 -13.82 -10.14 -13.81
C LEU A 272 -15.20 -10.68 -13.46
#